data_AF-A0A1E3W5J6-F1
#
_entry.id   AF-A0A1E3W5J6-F1
#
_cell.length_a   1.000
_cell.length_b   1.000
_cell.length_c   1.000
_cell.angle_alpha   90.00
_cell.angle_beta   90.00
_cell.angle_gamma   90.00
#
_symmetry.space_group_name_H-M   'P 1'
#
loop_
_entity.id
_entity.type
_entity.pdbx_description
1 polymer ?
#
loop_
_entity_poly.entity_id
_entity_poly.type
_entity_poly.pdbx_seq_one_letter_code
_entity_poly.pdbx_strand_id
1 'polypeptide(L)'
;MSEATPANTDGYIHSRDEQEYARLRNQAEMWQGASEALFDEIGLAPGMSCLDVGSGPGSVMRLMADRVGEKGTVTGLRSTAVSGARRSQT
;
A
#
# COMPACT_ATOMS: atom_id res chain seq x y z
N MET A 1 16.35 20.56 20.50
CA MET A 1 15.55 19.53 19.82
C MET A 1 16.52 18.62 19.09
N SER A 2 16.65 17.35 19.49
CA SER A 2 17.50 16.39 18.76
C SER A 2 16.88 16.16 17.39
N GLU A 3 17.66 16.26 16.31
CA GLU A 3 17.21 15.78 15.01
C GLU A 3 16.91 14.28 15.12
N ALA A 4 15.75 13.87 14.64
CA ALA A 4 15.39 12.46 14.59
C ALA A 4 16.20 11.81 13.46
N THR A 5 16.99 10.79 13.80
CA THR A 5 17.66 9.96 12.79
C THR A 5 16.60 9.36 11.87
N PRO A 6 16.72 9.51 10.54
CA PRO A 6 15.70 9.01 9.62
C PRO A 6 15.62 7.48 9.67
N ALA A 7 14.41 6.96 9.77
CA ALA A 7 14.15 5.51 9.81
C ALA A 7 14.53 4.80 8.51
N ASN A 8 14.63 5.54 7.40
CA ASN A 8 15.07 5.05 6.10
C ASN A 8 16.02 6.03 5.41
N THR A 9 16.93 5.53 4.57
CA THR A 9 17.91 6.33 3.82
C THR A 9 17.28 7.32 2.82
N ASP A 10 16.04 7.07 2.39
CA ASP A 10 15.29 7.94 1.47
C ASP A 10 14.45 9.01 2.19
N GLY A 11 14.59 9.15 3.51
CA GLY A 11 13.89 10.15 4.32
C GLY A 11 12.42 9.80 4.61
N TYR A 12 11.94 8.61 4.20
CA TYR A 12 10.61 8.16 4.56
C TYR A 12 10.51 7.87 6.06
N ILE A 13 9.45 8.36 6.71
CA ILE A 13 9.33 8.36 8.17
C ILE A 13 8.98 7.00 8.78
N HIS A 14 8.25 6.15 8.06
CA HIS A 14 7.85 4.83 8.54
C HIS A 14 8.92 3.81 8.19
N SER A 15 9.46 3.08 9.17
CA SER A 15 10.47 2.06 8.91
C SER A 15 9.95 0.94 7.99
N ARG A 16 10.87 0.17 7.42
CA ARG A 16 10.54 -0.95 6.54
C ARG A 16 10.92 -2.28 7.21
N ASP A 17 10.44 -2.46 8.43
CA ASP A 17 10.66 -3.66 9.25
C ASP A 17 9.34 -4.34 9.66
N GLU A 18 9.43 -5.51 10.27
CA GLU A 18 8.24 -6.29 10.62
C GLU A 18 7.42 -5.71 11.76
N GLN A 19 8.02 -4.92 12.66
CA GLN A 19 7.24 -4.27 13.73
C GLN A 19 6.34 -3.20 13.12
N GLU A 20 6.88 -2.44 12.17
CA GLU A 20 6.12 -1.43 11.47
C GLU A 20 5.06 -2.04 10.55
N TYR A 21 5.35 -3.17 9.88
CA TYR A 21 4.33 -3.88 9.11
C TYR A 21 3.24 -4.48 10.01
N ALA A 22 3.57 -4.95 11.22
CA ALA A 22 2.56 -5.39 12.18
C ALA A 22 1.66 -4.21 12.62
N ARG A 23 2.24 -3.04 12.89
CA ARG A 23 1.48 -1.82 13.18
C ARG A 23 0.51 -1.47 12.04
N LEU A 24 0.98 -1.53 10.79
CA LEU A 24 0.15 -1.26 9.61
C LEU A 24 -0.97 -2.28 9.43
N ARG A 25 -0.71 -3.58 9.66
CA ARG A 25 -1.74 -4.62 9.63
C ARG A 25 -2.82 -4.40 10.69
N ASN A 26 -2.44 -4.09 11.92
CA ASN A 26 -3.40 -3.78 13.00
C ASN A 26 -4.27 -2.56 12.66
N GLN A 27 -3.69 -1.52 12.05
CA GLN A 27 -4.47 -0.38 11.58
C GLN A 27 -5.44 -0.79 10.46
N ALA A 28 -5.00 -1.61 9.51
CA ALA A 28 -5.87 -2.07 8.43
C ALA A 28 -7.06 -2.88 8.97
N GLU A 29 -6.86 -3.72 9.98
CA GLU A 29 -7.95 -4.46 10.65
C GLU A 29 -8.97 -3.49 11.27
N MET A 30 -8.52 -2.45 11.98
CA MET A 30 -9.41 -1.43 12.55
C MET A 30 -10.23 -0.70 11.49
N TRP A 31 -9.67 -0.46 10.30
CA TRP A 31 -10.29 0.29 9.21
C TRP A 31 -10.96 -0.59 8.15
N GLN A 32 -11.00 -1.91 8.34
CA GLN A 32 -11.49 -2.84 7.32
C GLN A 32 -12.92 -2.52 6.89
N GLY A 33 -13.85 -2.37 7.83
CA GLY A 33 -15.25 -2.09 7.52
C GLY A 33 -15.46 -0.77 6.76
N ALA A 34 -14.66 0.25 7.05
CA ALA A 34 -14.70 1.52 6.32
C ALA A 34 -14.15 1.38 4.90
N SER A 35 -13.09 0.58 4.72
CA SER A 35 -12.51 0.29 3.40
C SER A 35 -13.51 -0.48 2.52
N GLU A 36 -14.18 -1.48 3.10
CA GLU A 36 -15.22 -2.26 2.43
C GLU A 36 -16.43 -1.40 2.04
N ALA A 37 -16.88 -0.51 2.93
CA ALA A 37 -17.97 0.42 2.63
C ALA A 37 -17.60 1.39 1.50
N LEU A 38 -16.36 1.89 1.48
CA LEU A 38 -15.87 2.73 0.38
C LEU A 38 -15.87 1.96 -0.94
N PHE A 39 -15.46 0.68 -0.93
CA PHE A 39 -15.47 -0.14 -2.13
C PHE A 39 -16.88 -0.37 -2.68
N ASP A 40 -17.89 -0.48 -1.81
CA ASP A 40 -19.29 -0.54 -2.22
C ASP A 40 -19.73 0.79 -2.86
N GLU A 41 -19.38 1.92 -2.24
CA GLU A 41 -19.72 3.26 -2.71
C GLU A 41 -19.11 3.57 -4.09
N ILE A 42 -17.85 3.20 -4.31
CA ILE A 42 -17.17 3.42 -5.59
C ILE A 42 -17.51 2.35 -6.64
N GLY A 43 -18.28 1.33 -6.28
CA GLY A 43 -18.71 0.27 -7.20
C GLY A 43 -17.60 -0.67 -7.64
N LEU A 44 -16.65 -0.99 -6.76
CA LEU A 44 -15.60 -1.98 -7.04
C LEU A 44 -16.23 -3.34 -7.31
N ALA A 45 -16.00 -3.89 -8.52
CA ALA A 45 -16.74 -5.05 -9.01
C ALA A 45 -15.83 -6.15 -9.62
N PRO A 46 -16.36 -7.38 -9.78
CA PRO A 46 -15.64 -8.48 -10.41
C PRO A 46 -15.08 -8.12 -11.80
N GLY A 47 -13.87 -8.57 -12.08
CA GLY A 47 -13.17 -8.35 -13.35
C GLY A 47 -12.49 -6.99 -13.50
N MET A 48 -12.60 -6.09 -12.52
CA MET A 48 -11.91 -4.80 -12.57
C MET A 48 -10.40 -4.94 -12.39
N SER A 49 -9.66 -3.98 -12.96
CA SER A 49 -8.23 -3.80 -12.75
C SER A 49 -8.00 -2.58 -11.85
N CYS A 50 -7.28 -2.78 -10.74
CA CYS A 50 -7.12 -1.80 -9.69
C CYS A 50 -5.63 -1.54 -9.40
N LEU A 51 -5.33 -0.31 -8.99
CA LEU A 51 -4.02 0.13 -8.52
C LEU A 51 -4.14 0.65 -7.09
N ASP A 52 -3.39 0.06 -6.16
CA ASP A 52 -3.25 0.54 -4.78
C ASP A 52 -1.93 1.31 -4.64
N VAL A 53 -2.01 2.63 -4.47
CA VAL A 53 -0.86 3.53 -4.36
C VAL A 53 -0.53 3.74 -2.88
N GLY A 54 0.69 3.39 -2.49
CA GLY A 54 1.07 3.36 -1.07
C GLY A 54 0.61 2.07 -0.39
N SER A 55 0.56 0.96 -1.12
CA SER A 55 -0.09 -0.29 -0.70
C SER A 55 0.45 -0.94 0.58
N GLY A 56 1.58 -0.45 1.12
CA GLY A 56 2.15 -0.93 2.37
C GLY A 56 2.36 -2.46 2.35
N PRO A 57 1.92 -3.20 3.39
CA PRO A 57 2.00 -4.66 3.42
C PRO A 57 0.89 -5.36 2.60
N GLY A 58 -0.01 -4.61 1.94
CA GLY A 58 -1.02 -5.15 1.03
C GLY A 58 -2.37 -5.53 1.66
N SER A 59 -2.66 -5.07 2.88
CA SER A 59 -3.93 -5.39 3.55
C SER A 59 -5.16 -4.93 2.75
N VAL A 60 -5.12 -3.71 2.20
CA VAL A 60 -6.22 -3.18 1.39
C VAL A 60 -6.28 -3.86 0.01
N MET A 61 -5.12 -4.15 -0.59
CA MET A 61 -5.05 -4.93 -1.84
C MET A 61 -5.75 -6.28 -1.70
N ARG A 62 -5.66 -6.95 -0.54
CA ARG A 62 -6.33 -8.22 -0.31
C ARG A 62 -7.85 -8.07 -0.36
N LEU A 63 -8.40 -7.05 0.30
CA LEU A 63 -9.83 -6.76 0.25
C LEU A 63 -10.29 -6.44 -1.18
N MET A 64 -9.49 -5.69 -1.94
CA MET A 64 -9.76 -5.44 -3.37
C MET A 64 -9.74 -6.75 -4.19
N ALA A 65 -8.75 -7.62 -3.94
CA ALA A 65 -8.59 -8.88 -4.67
C ALA A 65 -9.80 -9.82 -4.46
N ASP A 66 -10.30 -9.90 -3.23
CA ASP A 66 -11.49 -10.68 -2.90
C ASP A 66 -12.73 -10.17 -3.66
N ARG A 67 -12.80 -8.86 -3.96
CA ARG A 67 -13.92 -8.22 -4.70
C ARG A 67 -13.81 -8.37 -6.21
N VAL A 68 -12.64 -8.12 -6.78
CA VAL A 68 -12.43 -8.19 -8.24
C VAL A 68 -12.39 -9.64 -8.73
N GLY A 69 -12.13 -10.60 -7.84
CA GLY A 69 -12.17 -12.03 -8.13
C GLY A 69 -11.12 -12.49 -9.14
N GLU A 70 -11.20 -13.75 -9.55
CA GLU A 70 -10.19 -14.42 -10.39
C GLU A 70 -9.99 -13.77 -11.77
N LYS A 71 -10.99 -13.05 -12.27
CA LYS A 71 -10.93 -12.35 -13.57
C LYS A 71 -10.41 -10.92 -13.44
N GLY A 72 -10.27 -10.41 -12.22
CA GLY A 72 -9.76 -9.08 -11.93
C GLY A 72 -8.26 -9.08 -11.67
N THR A 73 -7.70 -7.90 -11.44
CA THR A 73 -6.28 -7.75 -11.10
C THR A 73 -6.10 -6.58 -10.15
N VAL A 74 -5.25 -6.75 -9.13
CA VAL A 74 -4.87 -5.68 -8.21
C VAL A 74 -3.36 -5.52 -8.25
N THR A 75 -2.89 -4.34 -8.63
CA THR A 75 -1.47 -3.98 -8.65
C THR A 75 -1.17 -3.07 -7.46
N GLY A 76 -0.09 -3.35 -6.73
CA GLY A 76 0.35 -2.53 -5.61
C GLY A 76 1.58 -1.72 -5.97
N LEU A 77 1.56 -0.42 -5.68
CA LEU A 77 2.73 0.45 -5.77
C LEU A 77 3.16 0.84 -4.36
N ARG A 78 4.37 0.43 -3.96
CA ARG A 78 4.99 0.80 -2.69
C ARG A 78 6.41 1.28 -2.92
N SER A 79 6.84 2.28 -2.15
CA SER A 79 8.24 2.68 -2.10
C SER A 79 9.09 1.61 -1.39
N THR A 80 9.96 0.95 -2.16
CA THR A 80 10.91 -0.07 -1.67
C THR A 80 12.32 0.47 -1.47
N ALA A 81 12.60 1.68 -1.95
CA ALA A 81 13.88 2.38 -2.05
C ALA A 81 15.15 1.52 -2.26
N VAL A 82 15.69 1.57 -3.48
CA VAL A 82 17.12 1.88 -3.68
C VAL A 82 17.18 3.13 -4.58
N SER A 83 17.90 4.17 -4.15
CA SER A 83 18.02 5.40 -4.93
C SER A 83 19.00 5.19 -6.10
N GLY A 84 18.48 4.88 -7.28
CA GLY A 84 19.24 4.86 -8.54
C GLY A 84 18.64 5.84 -9.54
N ALA A 85 19.19 7.05 -9.64
CA ALA A 85 18.81 7.99 -10.69
C ALA A 85 19.42 7.53 -12.03
N ARG A 86 18.59 7.14 -13.00
CA ARG A 86 19.02 7.02 -14.40
C ARG A 86 18.48 8.21 -15.18
N ARG A 87 19.40 9.08 -15.65
CA ARG A 87 19.08 10.08 -16.67
C ARG A 87 18.80 9.34 -17.98
N SER A 88 17.62 9.52 -18.56
CA SER A 88 17.41 9.25 -19.98
C SER A 88 18.20 10.31 -20.74
N GLN A 89 19.23 9.88 -21.48
CA GLN A 89 19.77 10.69 -22.57
C GLN A 89 18.79 10.58 -23.74
N THR A 90 18.48 11.73 -24.33
CA THR A 90 17.72 11.87 -25.58
C THR A 90 18.53 11.34 -26.74
#